data_AF-A0A7C0XPE0-F1
#
_entry.id   AF-A0A7C0XPE0-F1
#
_cell.length_a   1.000
_cell.length_b   1.000
_cell.length_c   1.000
_cell.angle_alpha   90.00
_cell.angle_beta   90.00
_cell.angle_gamma   90.00
#
_symmetry.space_group_name_H-M   'P 1'
#
loop_
_entity.id
_entity.type
_entity.pdbx_description
1 polymer ?
#
loop_
_entity_poly.entity_id
_entity_poly.type
_entity_poly.pdbx_seq_one_letter_code
_entity_poly.pdbx_strand_id
1 'polypeptide(L)'
;MKAVEIKKVTRERKREKIAIFFMIVLIMGLASLLINPRGSKFNAMCVRCYFCIERCPVKAISLDSHGFPIINKTKCLAWDEKTQKFRWERCGLCLRGCPTRVIELLQTNLKERELHTTS
;
A
#
# COMPACT_ATOMS: atom_id res chain seq x y z
N MET A 1 -46.53 -40.82 17.48
CA MET A 1 -45.73 -39.81 16.76
C MET A 1 -44.90 -39.05 17.78
N LYS A 2 -43.58 -39.26 17.83
CA LYS A 2 -42.72 -38.59 18.82
C LYS A 2 -42.49 -37.15 18.37
N ALA A 3 -42.87 -36.19 19.21
CA ALA A 3 -42.55 -34.79 19.04
C ALA A 3 -41.02 -34.66 18.96
N VAL A 4 -40.49 -34.43 17.75
CA VAL A 4 -39.09 -34.06 17.58
C VAL A 4 -38.93 -32.73 18.30
N GLU A 5 -38.19 -32.73 19.41
CA GLU A 5 -38.04 -31.57 20.30
C GLU A 5 -37.65 -30.32 19.50
N ILE A 6 -38.57 -29.36 19.42
CA ILE A 6 -38.40 -28.04 18.80
C ILE A 6 -37.15 -27.32 19.40
N LYS A 7 -36.78 -27.66 20.65
CA LYS A 7 -35.54 -27.19 21.31
C LYS A 7 -34.24 -27.71 20.67
N LYS A 8 -34.23 -28.93 20.11
CA LYS A 8 -33.04 -29.48 19.42
C LYS A 8 -32.85 -28.80 18.07
N VAL A 9 -33.93 -28.66 17.30
CA VAL A 9 -33.94 -27.99 15.99
C VAL A 9 -33.46 -26.54 16.07
N THR A 10 -33.89 -25.79 17.10
CA THR A 10 -33.47 -24.39 17.31
C THR A 10 -32.00 -24.24 17.74
N ARG A 11 -31.44 -25.21 18.47
CA ARG A 11 -30.03 -25.22 18.91
C ARG A 11 -29.07 -25.60 17.79
N GLU A 12 -29.45 -26.54 16.93
CA GLU A 12 -28.66 -26.94 15.76
C GLU A 12 -28.58 -25.82 14.72
N ARG A 13 -29.72 -25.18 14.38
CA ARG A 13 -29.75 -24.04 13.45
C ARG A 13 -28.94 -22.83 13.94
N LYS A 14 -28.84 -22.62 15.26
CA LYS A 14 -27.98 -21.58 15.86
C LYS A 14 -26.49 -21.96 15.77
N ARG A 15 -26.13 -23.23 15.99
CA ARG A 15 -24.75 -23.72 15.81
C ARG A 15 -24.29 -23.66 14.36
N GLU A 16 -25.15 -24.00 13.40
CA GLU A 16 -24.87 -23.88 11.96
C GLU A 16 -24.60 -22.43 11.56
N LYS A 17 -25.46 -21.49 11.98
CA LYS A 17 -25.27 -20.06 11.71
C LYS A 17 -23.98 -19.51 12.34
N ILE A 18 -23.65 -19.95 13.55
CA ILE A 18 -22.40 -19.58 14.22
C ILE A 18 -21.20 -20.16 13.45
N ALA A 19 -21.24 -21.43 13.03
CA ALA A 19 -20.18 -22.06 12.26
C ALA A 19 -19.96 -21.37 10.91
N ILE A 20 -21.04 -21.04 10.19
CA ILE A 20 -20.98 -20.28 8.92
C ILE A 20 -20.35 -18.90 9.16
N PHE A 21 -20.74 -18.19 10.21
CA PHE A 21 -20.14 -16.91 10.56
C PHE A 21 -18.63 -17.03 10.84
N PHE A 22 -18.21 -18.02 11.62
CA PHE A 22 -16.78 -18.27 11.86
C PHE A 22 -16.02 -18.63 10.59
N MET A 23 -16.62 -19.42 9.69
CA MET A 23 -16.02 -19.74 8.40
C MET A 23 -15.86 -18.49 7.52
N ILE A 24 -16.86 -17.60 7.48
CA ILE A 24 -16.77 -16.32 6.75
C ILE A 24 -15.66 -15.44 7.32
N VAL A 25 -15.55 -15.32 8.64
CA VAL A 25 -14.50 -14.54 9.30
C VAL A 25 -13.11 -15.12 9.00
N LEU A 26 -12.96 -16.45 9.02
CA LEU A 26 -11.71 -17.12 8.64
C LEU A 26 -11.36 -16.89 7.17
N ILE A 27 -12.33 -16.97 6.26
CA ILE A 27 -12.12 -16.74 4.83
C ILE A 27 -11.72 -15.27 4.56
N MET A 28 -12.39 -14.30 5.21
CA MET A 28 -12.01 -12.88 5.09
C MET A 28 -10.63 -12.59 5.70
N GLY A 29 -10.29 -13.24 6.81
CA GLY A 29 -8.95 -13.17 7.41
C GLY A 29 -7.86 -13.73 6.50
N LEU A 30 -8.12 -14.89 5.88
CA LEU A 30 -7.22 -15.50 4.88
C LEU A 30 -7.08 -14.64 3.63
N ALA A 31 -8.17 -14.03 3.13
CA ALA A 31 -8.12 -13.13 2.00
C ALA A 31 -7.20 -11.92 2.26
N SER A 32 -7.14 -11.45 3.50
CA SER A 32 -6.26 -10.34 3.90
C SER A 32 -4.76 -10.67 3.75
N LEU A 33 -4.37 -11.95 3.90
CA LEU A 33 -2.99 -12.42 3.64
C LEU A 33 -2.65 -12.45 2.14
N LEU A 34 -3.65 -12.49 1.27
CA LEU A 34 -3.46 -12.46 -0.19
C LEU A 34 -3.41 -11.04 -0.76
N ILE A 35 -3.83 -10.03 0.00
CA ILE A 35 -3.66 -8.64 -0.38
C ILE A 35 -2.18 -8.31 -0.20
N ASN A 36 -1.43 -8.25 -1.30
CA ASN A 36 -0.02 -7.86 -1.31
C ASN A 36 0.05 -6.34 -1.51
N PRO A 37 0.19 -5.50 -0.46
CA PRO A 37 0.20 -4.05 -0.59
C PRO A 37 1.51 -3.51 -1.21
N ARG A 38 2.40 -4.39 -1.69
CA ARG A 38 3.75 -4.04 -2.15
C ARG A 38 3.81 -3.43 -3.57
N GLY A 39 2.77 -2.73 -3.98
CA GLY A 39 2.87 -1.77 -5.08
C GLY A 39 3.31 -0.44 -4.50
N SER A 40 4.41 0.14 -4.99
CA SER A 40 4.70 1.57 -4.76
C SER A 40 3.69 2.39 -5.58
N LYS A 41 2.41 2.34 -5.19
CA LYS A 41 1.33 3.02 -5.87
C LYS A 41 1.38 4.47 -5.40
N PHE A 42 1.59 5.39 -6.33
CA PHE A 42 1.39 6.80 -6.06
C PHE A 42 -0.07 6.97 -5.61
N ASN A 43 -0.31 7.63 -4.47
CA ASN A 43 -1.65 7.77 -3.92
C ASN A 43 -2.58 8.58 -4.86
N ALA A 44 -3.87 8.63 -4.52
CA ALA A 44 -4.89 9.29 -5.34
C ALA A 44 -4.62 10.78 -5.66
N MET A 45 -3.70 11.43 -4.95
CA MET A 45 -3.31 12.84 -5.16
C MET A 45 -2.27 13.01 -6.28
N CYS A 46 -1.87 11.96 -6.98
CA CYS A 46 -0.97 12.09 -8.13
C CYS A 46 -1.68 12.75 -9.32
N VAL A 47 -1.31 14.00 -9.62
CA VAL A 47 -1.85 14.77 -10.77
C VAL A 47 -1.20 14.42 -12.11
N ARG A 48 -0.30 13.42 -12.14
CA ARG A 48 0.39 12.95 -13.36
C ARG A 48 1.09 14.09 -14.13
N CYS A 49 1.75 14.99 -13.40
CA CYS A 49 2.56 16.07 -14.01
C CYS A 49 3.90 15.58 -14.59
N TYR A 50 4.27 14.32 -14.35
CA TYR A 50 5.46 13.64 -14.87
C TYR A 50 6.83 14.27 -14.56
N PHE A 51 6.89 15.34 -13.76
CA PHE A 51 8.14 15.96 -13.29
C PHE A 51 9.13 14.93 -12.74
N CYS A 52 8.65 13.95 -11.96
CA CYS A 52 9.50 12.92 -11.37
C CYS A 52 10.21 12.05 -12.41
N ILE A 53 9.56 11.77 -13.55
CA ILE A 53 10.12 10.98 -14.65
C ILE A 53 11.17 11.82 -15.38
N GLU A 54 10.83 13.06 -15.74
CA GLU A 54 11.70 13.98 -16.48
C GLU A 54 12.99 14.27 -15.72
N ARG A 55 12.91 14.50 -14.40
CA ARG A 55 14.06 14.93 -13.59
C ARG A 55 14.83 13.79 -12.94
N CYS A 56 14.45 12.53 -13.12
CA CYS A 56 15.20 11.42 -12.55
C CYS A 56 16.54 11.22 -13.31
N PRO A 57 17.71 11.47 -12.68
CA PRO A 57 18.99 11.45 -13.38
C PRO A 57 19.39 10.05 -13.87
N VAL A 58 18.87 9.01 -13.23
CA VAL A 58 19.15 7.59 -13.53
C VAL A 58 17.99 6.90 -14.23
N LYS A 59 16.94 7.65 -14.65
CA LYS A 59 15.74 7.12 -15.32
C LYS A 59 15.15 5.89 -14.60
N ALA A 60 15.10 5.95 -13.26
CA ALA A 60 14.58 4.87 -12.42
C ALA A 60 13.05 4.84 -12.36
N ILE A 61 12.36 5.78 -12.99
CA ILE A 61 10.90 5.90 -12.90
C ILE A 61 10.27 5.61 -14.27
N SER A 62 9.36 4.64 -14.32
CA SER A 62 8.58 4.26 -15.50
C SER A 62 7.09 4.53 -15.28
N LEU A 63 6.25 4.29 -16.28
CA LEU A 63 4.79 4.35 -16.15
C LEU A 63 4.20 2.95 -16.00
N ASP A 64 3.11 2.83 -15.25
CA ASP A 64 2.27 1.65 -15.20
C ASP A 64 1.22 1.63 -16.33
N SER A 65 0.38 0.59 -16.36
CA SER A 65 -0.70 0.44 -17.35
C SER A 65 -1.76 1.56 -17.29
N HIS A 66 -1.79 2.34 -16.21
CA HIS A 66 -2.75 3.42 -15.97
C HIS A 66 -2.09 4.81 -16.06
N GLY A 67 -0.81 4.87 -16.45
CA GLY A 67 -0.06 6.12 -16.59
C GLY A 67 0.35 6.74 -15.24
N PHE A 68 0.40 5.97 -14.17
CA PHE A 68 1.02 6.38 -12.91
C PHE A 68 2.53 6.08 -12.92
N PRO A 69 3.37 6.98 -12.37
CA PRO A 69 4.78 6.68 -12.22
C PRO A 69 4.99 5.47 -11.29
N ILE A 70 6.00 4.65 -11.56
CA ILE A 70 6.48 3.55 -10.71
C ILE A 70 7.99 3.67 -10.59
N ILE A 71 8.51 3.54 -9.36
CA ILE A 71 9.94 3.61 -9.09
C ILE A 71 10.53 2.21 -9.15
N ASN A 72 11.49 2.00 -10.04
CA ASN A 72 12.34 0.83 -10.04
C ASN A 72 13.41 0.96 -8.95
N LYS A 73 13.22 0.21 -7.86
CA LYS A 73 14.08 0.21 -6.67
C LYS A 73 15.53 -0.16 -6.98
N THR A 74 15.79 -1.08 -7.91
CA THR A 74 17.16 -1.51 -8.21
C THR A 74 17.97 -0.44 -8.94
N LYS A 75 17.30 0.49 -9.63
CA LYS A 75 17.92 1.63 -10.32
C LYS A 75 17.94 2.91 -9.49
N CYS A 76 17.13 3.00 -8.44
CA CYS A 76 16.94 4.24 -7.69
C CYS A 76 18.11 4.50 -6.74
N LEU A 77 18.80 5.64 -6.93
CA LEU A 77 19.91 6.04 -6.04
C LEU A 77 19.49 6.19 -4.57
N ALA A 78 18.23 6.55 -4.33
CA ALA A 78 17.69 6.68 -2.98
C ALA A 78 17.41 5.32 -2.32
N TRP A 79 17.29 4.22 -3.07
CA TRP A 79 16.96 2.94 -2.49
C TRP A 79 18.17 2.30 -1.80
N ASP A 80 17.99 1.88 -0.56
CA ASP A 80 18.99 1.13 0.19
C ASP A 80 18.58 -0.33 0.30
N GLU A 81 19.23 -1.19 -0.48
CA GLU A 81 18.94 -2.62 -0.54
C GLU A 81 19.14 -3.30 0.82
N LYS A 82 20.10 -2.86 1.64
CA LYS A 82 20.38 -3.47 2.95
C LYS A 82 19.25 -3.25 3.94
N THR A 83 18.70 -2.04 3.97
CA THR A 83 17.64 -1.67 4.93
C THR A 83 16.24 -1.77 4.33
N GLN A 84 16.14 -2.00 3.02
CA GLN A 84 14.90 -2.01 2.25
C GLN A 84 14.09 -0.71 2.43
N LYS A 85 14.78 0.43 2.49
CA LYS A 85 14.21 1.76 2.70
C LYS A 85 14.75 2.76 1.69
N PHE A 86 13.97 3.81 1.43
CA PHE A 86 14.46 4.97 0.71
C PHE A 86 15.23 5.88 1.66
N ARG A 87 16.32 6.45 1.15
CA ARG A 87 17.29 7.28 1.85
C ARG A 87 17.41 8.61 1.13
N TRP A 88 16.74 9.60 1.69
CA TRP A 88 16.61 10.94 1.13
C TRP A 88 17.95 11.61 0.88
N GLU A 89 18.90 11.38 1.78
CA GLU A 89 20.25 11.95 1.71
C GLU A 89 21.02 11.52 0.46
N ARG A 90 20.59 10.44 -0.22
CA ARG A 90 21.17 10.01 -1.50
C ARG A 90 20.49 10.66 -2.70
N CYS A 91 19.16 10.75 -2.72
CA CYS A 91 18.41 11.37 -3.82
C CYS A 91 16.95 11.66 -3.43
N GLY A 92 16.44 12.79 -3.90
CA GLY A 92 15.11 13.30 -3.52
C GLY A 92 14.38 14.15 -4.55
N LEU A 93 14.91 14.29 -5.77
CA LEU A 93 14.42 15.24 -6.78
C LEU A 93 12.93 15.09 -7.07
N CYS A 94 12.46 13.84 -7.23
CA CYS A 94 11.07 13.53 -7.50
C CYS A 94 10.13 14.04 -6.39
N LEU A 95 10.55 13.98 -5.13
CA LEU A 95 9.75 14.48 -4.02
C LEU A 95 9.75 16.02 -3.95
N ARG A 96 10.92 16.65 -4.16
CA ARG A 96 11.04 18.12 -4.06
C ARG A 96 10.17 18.84 -5.08
N GLY A 97 10.13 18.34 -6.32
CA GLY A 97 9.29 18.93 -7.36
C GLY A 97 7.90 18.33 -7.48
N CYS A 98 7.48 17.45 -6.57
CA CYS A 98 6.12 16.92 -6.60
C CYS A 98 5.13 17.96 -6.04
N PRO A 99 4.25 18.54 -6.87
CA PRO A 99 3.36 19.62 -6.44
C PRO A 99 2.37 19.16 -5.36
N THR A 100 1.96 17.89 -5.39
CA THR A 100 1.02 17.30 -4.43
C THR A 100 1.69 16.48 -3.33
N ARG A 101 3.02 16.39 -3.34
CA ARG A 101 3.82 15.65 -2.34
C ARG A 101 3.35 14.21 -2.11
N VAL A 102 2.81 13.57 -3.16
CA VAL A 102 2.24 12.21 -3.14
C VAL A 102 3.28 11.09 -3.03
N ILE A 103 4.54 11.36 -3.36
CA ILE A 103 5.57 10.32 -3.42
C ILE A 103 5.98 9.93 -2.00
N GLU A 104 5.39 8.87 -1.46
CA GLU A 104 5.62 8.43 -0.09
C GLU A 104 6.95 7.64 0.01
N LEU A 105 8.07 8.34 -0.14
CA LEU A 105 9.42 7.82 0.15
C LEU A 105 9.81 8.06 1.62
N LEU A 106 9.06 8.93 2.30
CA LEU A 106 9.35 9.39 3.65
C LEU A 106 8.43 8.73 4.67
N GLN A 107 8.73 7.47 5.00
CA GLN A 107 8.45 6.94 6.34
C GLN A 107 9.55 7.37 7.34
N THR A 108 10.43 8.30 6.98
CA THR A 108 11.43 8.87 7.87
C THR A 108 11.01 10.30 8.22
N ASN A 109 10.70 10.48 9.50
CA ASN A 109 10.72 11.74 10.25
C ASN A 109 10.04 12.97 9.60
N LEU A 110 8.85 13.34 10.10
CA LEU A 110 8.14 14.58 9.71
C LEU A 110 9.02 15.84 9.81
N LYS A 111 9.95 15.87 10.77
CA LYS A 111 10.88 16.98 10.99
C LYS A 111 11.88 17.17 9.84
N GLU A 112 12.30 16.06 9.21
CA GLU A 112 13.19 16.08 8.04
C GLU A 112 12.45 16.57 6.79
N ARG A 113 11.14 16.30 6.70
CA ARG A 113 10.27 16.83 5.64
C ARG A 113 10.13 18.35 5.72
N GLU A 114 9.97 18.92 6.92
CA GLU A 114 9.85 20.36 7.13
C GLU A 114 11.13 21.11 6.74
N LEU A 115 12.31 20.57 7.09
CA LEU A 115 13.63 21.16 6.78
C LEU A 115 13.96 21.28 5.27
N HIS A 116 13.28 20.51 4.42
CA HIS A 116 13.60 20.43 2.99
C HIS A 116 12.41 20.77 2.08
N THR A 117 11.31 21.25 2.66
CA THR A 117 10.14 21.77 1.93
C THR A 117 10.05 23.29 1.96
N THR A 118 11.08 23.98 2.46
CA THR A 118 11.17 25.44 2.38
C THR A 118 11.43 25.89 0.95
N SER A 119 10.54 26.77 0.49
CA SER A 119 10.77 27.70 -0.62
C SER A 119 12.00 28.56 -0.37
#